data_AF-A0A6I4UKE4-F1
#
_entry.id   AF-A0A6I4UKE4-F1
#
_cell.length_a   1.000
_cell.length_b   1.000
_cell.length_c   1.000
_cell.angle_alpha   90.00
_cell.angle_beta   90.00
_cell.angle_gamma   90.00
#
_symmetry.space_group_name_H-M   'P 1'
#
loop_
_entity.id
_entity.type
_entity.pdbx_description
1 polymer ?
#
loop_
_entity_poly.entity_id
_entity_poly.type
_entity_poly.pdbx_seq_one_letter_code
_entity_poly.pdbx_strand_id
1 'polypeptide(L)'
;MKTFTEIGALFRQLGPVRFFLLLAAILAPILAYGLIFARLAGNIGWPEDYGFTCRRKCMFVHMWHSHKLVTDGTSAELALFAFIWFIPAMVVAVSIAFFFKRWLKQRRARIRPMDAD
;
A
#
# COMPACT_ATOMS: atom_id res chain seq x y z
N MET A 1 15.06 -2.48 -24.59
CA MET A 1 15.06 -3.89 -25.05
C MET A 1 15.60 -4.90 -24.04
N LYS A 2 16.30 -4.52 -22.96
CA LYS A 2 16.79 -5.49 -21.94
C LYS A 2 15.68 -6.14 -21.09
N THR A 3 14.53 -5.47 -20.95
CA THR A 3 13.40 -5.94 -20.14
C THR A 3 12.76 -7.22 -20.68
N PHE A 4 12.54 -7.33 -21.99
CA PHE A 4 11.87 -8.49 -22.58
C PHE A 4 12.72 -9.76 -22.53
N THR A 5 14.04 -9.63 -22.71
CA THR A 5 14.99 -10.75 -22.59
C THR A 5 15.10 -11.26 -21.15
N GLU A 6 15.03 -10.36 -20.16
CA GLU A 6 15.05 -10.73 -18.74
C GLU A 6 13.75 -11.40 -18.28
N ILE A 7 12.59 -10.94 -18.77
CA ILE A 7 11.30 -11.59 -18.50
C ILE A 7 11.28 -13.00 -19.09
N GLY A 8 11.79 -13.17 -20.32
CA GLY A 8 11.93 -14.49 -20.96
C GLY A 8 12.88 -15.43 -20.22
N ALA A 9 13.96 -14.90 -19.64
CA ALA A 9 14.87 -15.67 -18.79
C ALA A 9 14.20 -16.09 -17.46
N LEU A 10 13.46 -15.18 -16.82
CA LEU A 10 12.68 -15.47 -15.60
C LEU A 10 11.64 -16.57 -15.85
N PHE A 11 10.93 -16.49 -16.97
CA PHE A 11 9.94 -17.48 -17.38
C PHE A 11 10.56 -18.88 -17.53
N ARG A 12 11.74 -18.97 -18.16
CA ARG A 12 12.48 -20.24 -18.30
C ARG A 12 13.02 -20.77 -16.98
N GLN A 13 13.43 -19.90 -16.06
CA GLN A 13 14.02 -20.30 -14.78
C GLN A 13 12.99 -20.75 -13.73
N LEU A 14 11.83 -20.10 -13.68
CA LEU A 14 10.76 -20.42 -12.73
C LEU A 14 9.79 -21.50 -13.25
N GLY A 15 9.71 -21.68 -14.56
CA GLY A 15 8.71 -22.51 -15.22
C GLY A 15 7.36 -21.78 -15.38
N PRO A 16 6.54 -22.15 -16.37
CA PRO A 16 5.35 -21.39 -16.78
C PRO A 16 4.34 -21.23 -15.64
N VAL A 17 4.06 -22.31 -14.90
CA VAL A 17 3.07 -22.31 -13.83
C VAL A 17 3.44 -21.34 -12.70
N ARG A 18 4.69 -21.40 -12.20
CA ARG A 18 5.14 -20.54 -11.09
C ARG A 18 5.22 -19.08 -11.53
N PHE A 19 5.63 -18.82 -12.77
CA PHE A 19 5.68 -17.48 -13.32
C PHE A 19 4.28 -16.85 -13.36
N PHE A 20 3.28 -17.54 -13.92
CA PHE A 20 1.91 -17.02 -13.97
C PHE A 20 1.29 -16.88 -12.57
N LEU A 21 1.58 -17.80 -11.65
CA LEU A 21 1.12 -17.67 -10.26
C LEU A 21 1.70 -16.42 -9.57
N LEU A 22 3.00 -16.14 -9.73
CA LEU A 22 3.60 -14.93 -9.16
C LEU A 22 3.05 -13.66 -9.81
N LEU A 23 2.90 -13.67 -11.14
CA LEU A 23 2.32 -12.56 -11.88
C LEU A 23 0.89 -12.28 -11.42
N ALA A 24 0.06 -13.33 -11.29
CA ALA A 24 -1.30 -13.23 -10.79
C ALA A 24 -1.31 -12.75 -9.33
N ALA A 25 -0.43 -13.26 -8.48
CA ALA A 25 -0.34 -12.85 -7.07
C ALA A 25 0.02 -11.37 -6.90
N ILE A 26 0.74 -10.77 -7.86
CA ILE A 26 1.06 -9.34 -7.85
C ILE A 26 -0.07 -8.51 -8.48
N LEU A 27 -0.59 -8.94 -9.63
CA LEU A 27 -1.60 -8.17 -10.37
C LEU A 27 -2.97 -8.21 -9.73
N ALA A 28 -3.40 -9.36 -9.19
CA ALA A 28 -4.70 -9.53 -8.57
C ALA A 28 -4.98 -8.52 -7.43
N PRO A 29 -4.08 -8.31 -6.44
CA PRO A 29 -4.33 -7.33 -5.38
C PRO A 29 -4.36 -5.90 -5.91
N ILE A 30 -3.56 -5.55 -6.94
CA ILE A 30 -3.58 -4.22 -7.55
C ILE A 30 -4.94 -3.96 -8.22
N LEU A 31 -5.42 -4.92 -9.00
CA LEU A 31 -6.72 -4.82 -9.67
C LEU A 31 -7.87 -4.79 -8.66
N ALA A 32 -7.83 -5.66 -7.65
CA ALA A 32 -8.81 -5.68 -6.56
C ALA A 32 -8.84 -4.34 -5.82
N TYR A 33 -7.68 -3.77 -5.52
CA TYR A 33 -7.57 -2.46 -4.88
C TYR A 33 -8.25 -1.37 -5.71
N GLY A 34 -7.94 -1.31 -7.01
CA GLY A 34 -8.55 -0.32 -7.92
C GLY A 34 -10.07 -0.49 -8.06
N LEU A 35 -10.56 -1.72 -8.15
CA LEU A 35 -11.99 -2.02 -8.25
C LEU A 35 -12.75 -1.61 -6.98
N ILE A 36 -12.23 -1.98 -5.81
CA ILE A 36 -12.82 -1.63 -4.51
C ILE A 36 -12.86 -0.11 -4.35
N PHE A 37 -11.76 0.58 -4.68
CA PHE A 37 -11.71 2.04 -4.67
C PHE A 37 -12.77 2.64 -5.60
N ALA A 38 -12.84 2.21 -6.86
CA ALA A 38 -13.82 2.72 -7.82
C ALA A 38 -15.26 2.47 -7.36
N ARG A 39 -15.52 1.32 -6.73
CA ARG A 39 -16.85 0.97 -6.20
C ARG A 39 -17.24 1.84 -5.01
N LEU A 40 -16.34 2.03 -4.05
CA LEU A 40 -16.57 2.88 -2.88
C LEU A 40 -16.74 4.34 -3.30
N ALA A 41 -15.84 4.83 -4.15
CA ALA A 41 -15.87 6.20 -4.66
C ALA A 41 -17.15 6.47 -5.44
N GLY A 42 -17.55 5.58 -6.35
CA GLY A 42 -18.77 5.72 -7.14
C GLY A 42 -20.06 5.63 -6.31
N ASN A 43 -20.07 4.93 -5.18
CA ASN A 43 -21.24 4.85 -4.30
C ASN A 43 -21.54 6.16 -3.56
N ILE A 44 -20.50 6.95 -3.28
CA ILE A 44 -20.61 8.20 -2.52
C ILE A 44 -20.40 9.44 -3.40
N GLY A 45 -20.27 9.26 -4.72
CA GLY A 45 -20.00 10.35 -5.66
C GLY A 45 -18.63 11.00 -5.49
N TRP A 46 -17.68 10.31 -4.88
CA TRP A 46 -16.32 10.81 -4.74
C TRP A 46 -15.53 10.65 -6.05
N PRO A 47 -14.75 11.65 -6.47
CA PRO A 47 -14.55 12.97 -5.85
C PRO A 47 -15.50 14.09 -6.35
N GLU A 48 -16.29 13.85 -7.37
CA GLU A 48 -17.01 14.88 -8.13
C GLU A 48 -18.06 15.62 -7.29
N ASP A 49 -18.83 14.89 -6.48
CA ASP A 49 -19.88 15.45 -5.61
C ASP A 49 -19.30 16.33 -4.49
N TYR A 50 -18.01 16.16 -4.18
CA TYR A 50 -17.26 16.98 -3.22
C TYR A 50 -16.59 18.20 -3.86
N GLY A 51 -16.88 18.45 -5.15
CA GLY A 51 -16.43 19.59 -5.93
C GLY A 51 -15.01 19.46 -6.48
N PHE A 52 -14.46 18.24 -6.54
CA PHE A 52 -13.10 18.02 -7.01
C PHE A 52 -13.09 17.24 -8.32
N THR A 53 -12.33 17.74 -9.28
CA THR A 53 -12.04 17.01 -10.51
C THR A 53 -10.54 16.82 -10.63
N CYS A 54 -10.13 15.62 -11.05
CA CYS A 54 -8.73 15.34 -11.31
C CYS A 54 -8.51 15.00 -12.78
N ARG A 55 -7.53 15.67 -13.41
CA ARG A 55 -7.01 15.29 -14.74
C ARG A 55 -5.66 14.58 -14.70
N ARG A 56 -4.81 14.84 -13.71
CA ARG A 56 -3.47 14.23 -13.57
C ARG A 56 -3.11 14.07 -12.08
N LYS A 57 -2.36 13.01 -11.75
CA LYS A 57 -1.87 12.72 -10.38
C LYS A 57 -3.01 12.57 -9.36
N CYS A 58 -4.09 11.89 -9.74
CA CYS A 58 -5.32 11.84 -8.96
C CYS A 58 -5.15 11.25 -7.57
N MET A 59 -4.30 10.24 -7.43
CA MET A 59 -4.00 9.66 -6.12
C MET A 59 -3.57 10.72 -5.09
N PHE A 60 -2.67 11.65 -5.44
CA PHE A 60 -2.23 12.70 -4.53
C PHE A 60 -3.34 13.72 -4.24
N VAL A 61 -4.13 14.08 -5.25
CA VAL A 61 -5.25 15.01 -5.09
C VAL A 61 -6.33 14.42 -4.18
N HIS A 62 -6.67 13.14 -4.38
CA HIS A 62 -7.62 12.43 -3.51
C HIS A 62 -7.11 12.36 -2.08
N MET A 63 -5.82 12.08 -1.89
CA MET A 63 -5.21 12.00 -0.55
C MET A 63 -5.12 13.36 0.16
N TRP A 64 -4.87 14.43 -0.59
CA TRP A 64 -4.84 15.80 -0.04
C TRP A 64 -6.22 16.27 0.41
N HIS A 65 -7.25 15.97 -0.39
CA HIS A 65 -8.62 16.38 -0.10
C HIS A 65 -9.41 15.37 0.73
N SER A 66 -8.83 14.22 1.08
CA SER A 66 -9.51 13.15 1.80
C SER A 66 -10.01 13.58 3.18
N HIS A 67 -9.52 14.69 3.75
CA HIS A 67 -10.02 15.25 5.00
C HIS A 67 -11.53 15.53 4.95
N LYS A 68 -12.08 15.89 3.77
CA LYS A 68 -13.52 16.11 3.59
C LYS A 68 -14.35 14.85 3.87
N LEU A 69 -13.81 13.66 3.58
CA LEU A 69 -14.47 12.38 3.86
C LEU A 69 -14.64 12.10 5.37
N VAL A 70 -13.87 12.77 6.22
CA VAL A 70 -13.97 12.61 7.68
C VAL A 70 -14.88 13.68 8.29
N THR A 71 -15.27 14.69 7.52
CA THR A 71 -15.99 15.86 8.06
C THR A 71 -17.48 15.56 8.24
N ASP A 72 -18.10 14.90 7.27
CA ASP A 72 -19.53 14.49 7.33
C ASP A 72 -19.70 13.10 7.97
N GLY A 73 -18.66 12.25 7.94
CA GLY A 73 -18.48 11.14 8.87
C GLY A 73 -19.33 9.90 8.63
N THR A 74 -19.85 9.69 7.42
CA THR A 74 -20.59 8.46 7.10
C THR A 74 -19.65 7.25 7.06
N SER A 75 -20.19 6.06 7.32
CA SER A 75 -19.41 4.82 7.32
C SER A 75 -18.72 4.54 5.97
N ALA A 76 -19.37 4.91 4.87
CA ALA A 76 -18.83 4.74 3.52
C ALA A 76 -17.68 5.72 3.23
N GLU A 77 -17.80 6.99 3.64
CA GLU A 77 -16.73 7.98 3.51
C GLU A 77 -15.51 7.62 4.36
N LEU A 78 -15.75 7.15 5.59
CA LEU A 78 -14.68 6.75 6.51
C LEU A 78 -13.97 5.48 6.01
N ALA A 79 -14.69 4.54 5.40
CA ALA A 79 -14.11 3.40 4.72
C ALA A 79 -13.23 3.83 3.53
N LEU A 80 -13.69 4.77 2.70
CA LEU A 80 -12.91 5.30 1.59
C LEU A 80 -11.66 6.05 2.08
N PHE A 81 -11.79 6.84 3.14
CA PHE A 81 -10.65 7.53 3.77
C PHE A 81 -9.58 6.54 4.24
N ALA A 82 -9.99 5.51 4.99
CA ALA A 82 -9.08 4.46 5.44
C ALA A 82 -8.42 3.73 4.27
N PHE A 83 -9.17 3.51 3.18
CA PHE A 83 -8.68 2.83 1.99
C PHE A 83 -7.63 3.66 1.21
N ILE A 84 -7.85 4.97 1.08
CA ILE A 84 -6.89 5.92 0.49
C ILE A 84 -5.58 5.92 1.28
N TRP A 85 -5.67 5.91 2.61
CA TRP A 85 -4.50 5.95 3.50
C TRP A 85 -3.88 4.59 3.80
N PHE A 86 -4.49 3.49 3.37
CA PHE A 86 -4.04 2.13 3.67
C PHE A 86 -2.59 1.88 3.25
N ILE A 87 -2.22 2.21 2.01
CA ILE A 87 -0.87 1.99 1.49
C ILE A 87 0.17 2.83 2.24
N PRO A 88 0.02 4.17 2.38
CA PRO A 88 0.93 4.98 3.20
C PRO A 88 1.04 4.50 4.65
N ALA A 89 -0.08 4.17 5.28
CA ALA A 89 -0.10 3.70 6.67
C ALA A 89 0.67 2.39 6.84
N MET A 90 0.51 1.44 5.92
CA MET A 90 1.25 0.18 5.92
C MET A 90 2.76 0.40 5.76
N VAL A 91 3.19 1.30 4.87
CA VAL A 91 4.61 1.64 4.70
C VAL A 91 5.19 2.23 5.97
N VAL A 92 4.47 3.14 6.62
CA VAL A 92 4.89 3.75 7.88
C VAL A 92 4.97 2.71 8.99
N ALA A 93 3.94 1.86 9.14
CA ALA A 93 3.90 0.83 10.17
C ALA A 93 5.06 -0.18 10.05
N VAL A 94 5.35 -0.66 8.83
CA VAL A 94 6.47 -1.57 8.56
C VAL A 94 7.81 -0.89 8.87
N SER A 95 7.95 0.37 8.46
CA SER A 95 9.16 1.16 8.69
C SER A 95 9.41 1.36 10.19
N ILE A 96 8.39 1.77 10.95
CA ILE A 96 8.45 1.91 12.41
C ILE A 96 8.84 0.57 13.05
N ALA A 97 8.19 -0.52 12.68
CA ALA A 97 8.49 -1.85 13.21
C ALA A 97 9.95 -2.26 12.94
N PHE A 98 10.46 -1.99 11.75
CA PHE A 98 11.85 -2.27 11.37
C PHE A 98 12.85 -1.44 12.19
N PHE A 99 12.66 -0.13 12.27
CA PHE A 99 13.54 0.76 13.04
C PHE A 99 13.48 0.46 14.53
N PHE A 100 12.29 0.17 15.06
CA PHE A 100 12.09 -0.18 16.47
C PHE A 100 12.80 -1.49 16.82
N LYS A 101 12.67 -2.53 15.98
CA LYS A 101 13.43 -3.78 16.14
C LYS A 101 14.94 -3.55 16.10
N ARG A 102 15.42 -2.72 15.16
CA ARG A 102 16.85 -2.39 15.05
C ARG A 102 17.36 -1.66 16.29
N TRP A 103 16.59 -0.69 16.78
CA TRP A 103 16.90 0.07 17.99
C TRP A 103 16.92 -0.81 19.24
N LEU A 104 15.94 -1.70 19.40
CA LEU A 104 15.91 -2.68 20.50
C LEU A 104 17.10 -3.63 20.46
N LYS A 105 17.48 -4.13 19.26
CA LYS A 105 18.66 -4.99 19.10
C LYS A 105 19.95 -4.25 19.48
N GLN A 106 20.09 -2.99 19.09
CA GLN A 106 21.23 -2.14 19.46
C GLN A 106 21.28 -1.87 20.97
N ARG A 107 20.14 -1.65 21.63
CA ARG A 107 20.08 -1.49 23.08
C ARG A 107 20.42 -2.77 23.83
N ARG A 108 19.90 -3.92 23.41
CA ARG A 108 20.23 -5.22 24.03
C ARG A 108 21.72 -5.57 23.89
N ALA A 109 22.33 -5.30 22.74
CA ALA A 109 23.77 -5.53 22.54
C ALA A 109 24.66 -4.61 23.42
N ARG A 110 24.12 -3.50 23.92
CA ARG A 110 24.82 -2.58 24.83
C ARG A 110 24.76 -3.02 26.30
N ILE A 111 23.80 -3.86 26.67
CA ILE A 111 23.69 -4.44 28.01
C ILE A 111 24.45 -5.78 27.97
N ARG A 112 25.76 -5.75 28.25
CA ARG A 112 26.51 -7.00 28.53
C ARG A 112 25.94 -7.61 29.81
N PRO A 113 25.69 -8.93 29.88
CA PRO A 113 25.53 -9.59 31.18
C PRO A 113 26.79 -9.31 31.99
N MET A 114 26.65 -8.88 33.25
CA MET A 114 27.77 -8.95 34.19
C MET A 114 28.04 -10.43 34.38
N ASP A 115 29.17 -10.90 33.84
CA ASP A 115 29.70 -12.21 34.18
C ASP A 115 29.91 -12.20 35.71
N ALA A 116 29.20 -13.08 36.41
CA ALA A 116 29.35 -13.28 37.83
C ALA A 116 30.60 -14.15 38.04
N ASP A 117 31.72 -13.50 38.38
CA ASP A 117 32.92 -14.16 38.91
C ASP A 117 32.66 -14.70 40.33
#